data_AF-A0A453MEA7-F1
#
_entry.id   AF-A0A453MEA7-F1
#
_cell.length_a   1.000
_cell.length_b   1.000
_cell.length_c   1.000
_cell.angle_alpha   90.00
_cell.angle_beta   90.00
_cell.angle_gamma   90.00
#
_symmetry.space_group_name_H-M   'P 1'
#
loop_
_entity.id
_entity.type
_entity.pdbx_description
1 polymer ?
#
loop_
_entity_poly.entity_id
_entity_poly.type
_entity_poly.pdbx_seq_one_letter_code
_entity_poly.pdbx_strand_id
1 'polypeptide(L)'
;QESESQSDESPMLELAKRLGIPLYVEPSASFVDEINDKELMELSSRLIGESLPTTDQLACIQALRDHWRSSPSSSIQLQELGPLLRDYQRLIIRRFVESPSPAFLEREDRRLFHLKNASQLRMDDIPILLGEYRTLLST
;
A
#
# COMPACT_ATOMS: atom_id res chain seq x y z
N GLN A 1 -2.70 46.02 -11.61
CA GLN A 1 -3.58 44.85 -11.76
C GLN A 1 -2.68 43.77 -12.29
N GLU A 2 -2.18 42.89 -11.43
CA GLU A 2 -1.42 41.69 -11.81
C GLU A 2 -1.49 40.74 -10.60
N SER A 3 -2.44 39.80 -10.69
CA SER A 3 -2.51 38.63 -9.82
C SER A 3 -1.66 37.55 -10.49
N GLU A 4 -0.51 37.21 -9.93
CA GLU A 4 0.15 35.94 -10.22
C GLU A 4 0.15 35.12 -8.95
N SER A 5 -0.84 34.23 -8.88
CA SER A 5 -0.94 33.17 -7.90
C SER A 5 0.35 32.37 -7.91
N GLN A 6 1.16 32.52 -6.86
CA GLN A 6 2.26 31.62 -6.56
C GLN A 6 1.66 30.24 -6.30
N SER A 7 1.54 29.42 -7.34
CA SER A 7 1.34 28.00 -7.16
C SER A 7 2.63 27.46 -6.58
N ASP A 8 2.61 27.08 -5.30
CA ASP A 8 3.63 26.26 -4.63
C ASP A 8 3.78 24.94 -5.42
N GLU A 9 4.53 24.96 -6.51
CA GLU A 9 4.97 23.75 -7.20
C GLU A 9 5.92 23.03 -6.25
N SER A 10 5.64 21.74 -5.97
CA SER A 10 6.47 20.97 -5.06
C SER A 10 7.94 20.96 -5.55
N PRO A 11 8.92 21.10 -4.64
CA PRO A 11 10.34 21.11 -5.01
C PRO A 11 10.78 19.86 -5.80
N MET A 12 10.14 18.71 -5.54
CA MET A 12 10.38 17.48 -6.31
C MET A 12 9.90 17.59 -7.75
N LEU A 13 8.77 18.25 -7.98
CA LEU A 13 8.23 18.44 -9.32
C LEU A 13 9.11 19.40 -10.13
N GLU A 14 9.61 20.46 -9.50
CA GLU A 14 10.60 21.35 -10.13
C GLU A 14 11.89 20.59 -10.47
N LEU A 15 12.40 19.77 -9.53
CA LEU A 15 13.60 18.97 -9.74
C LEU A 15 13.42 17.93 -10.86
N ALA A 16 12.30 17.21 -10.88
CA ALA A 16 11.99 16.22 -11.91
C ALA A 16 11.92 16.85 -13.30
N LYS A 17 11.30 18.03 -13.42
CA LYS A 17 11.31 18.82 -14.67
C LYS A 17 12.73 19.18 -15.09
N ARG A 18 13.56 19.68 -14.17
CA ARG A 18 14.98 20.03 -14.45
C ARG A 18 15.81 18.83 -14.89
N LEU A 19 15.53 17.65 -14.34
CA LEU A 19 16.24 16.41 -14.65
C LEU A 19 15.65 15.65 -15.86
N GLY A 20 14.59 16.17 -16.49
CA GLY A 20 13.91 15.50 -17.60
C GLY A 20 13.27 14.16 -17.22
N ILE A 21 12.97 13.96 -15.93
CA ILE A 21 12.35 12.73 -15.43
C ILE A 21 10.86 12.82 -15.76
N PRO A 22 10.31 11.86 -16.54
CA PRO A 22 8.88 11.80 -16.76
C PRO A 22 8.19 11.59 -15.41
N LEU A 23 7.32 12.54 -15.02
CA LEU A 23 6.53 12.49 -13.78
C LEU A 23 5.40 11.46 -13.85
N TYR A 24 5.25 10.79 -15.00
CA TYR A 24 4.41 9.62 -15.14
C TYR A 24 5.18 8.41 -14.66
N VAL A 25 4.90 7.96 -13.44
CA VAL A 25 5.21 6.59 -13.06
C VAL A 25 4.23 5.74 -13.87
N GLU A 26 4.71 5.11 -14.95
CA GLU A 26 3.99 3.95 -15.49
C GLU A 26 3.73 3.03 -14.30
N PRO A 27 2.48 2.61 -14.03
CA PRO A 27 2.21 1.62 -12.99
C PRO A 27 2.98 0.38 -13.40
N SER A 28 4.20 0.25 -12.90
CA SER A 28 5.18 -0.67 -13.43
C SER A 28 4.59 -2.07 -13.30
N ALA A 29 4.65 -2.79 -14.42
CA ALA A 29 3.99 -4.04 -14.73
C ALA A 29 4.38 -5.27 -13.86
N SER A 30 4.72 -5.07 -12.58
CA SER A 30 5.16 -6.14 -11.68
C SER A 30 4.30 -6.33 -10.44
N PHE A 31 3.22 -5.56 -10.25
CA PHE A 31 2.31 -5.80 -9.12
C PHE A 31 1.21 -6.78 -9.52
N VAL A 32 1.19 -7.90 -8.80
CA VAL A 32 0.12 -8.90 -8.92
C VAL A 32 -1.15 -8.27 -8.33
N ASP A 33 -2.20 -8.21 -9.14
CA ASP A 33 -3.54 -7.80 -8.69
C ASP A 33 -3.99 -8.60 -7.46
N GLU A 34 -4.84 -8.01 -6.62
CA GLU A 34 -5.28 -8.58 -5.33
C GLU A 34 -5.81 -10.00 -5.50
N ILE A 35 -6.60 -10.25 -6.55
CA ILE A 35 -7.25 -11.53 -6.82
C ILE A 35 -6.25 -12.57 -7.35
N ASN A 36 -5.15 -12.11 -7.95
CA ASN A 36 -4.11 -12.97 -8.52
C ASN A 36 -3.02 -13.34 -7.49
N ASP A 37 -3.03 -12.72 -6.30
CA ASP A 37 -2.09 -13.02 -5.21
C ASP A 37 -2.54 -14.27 -4.44
N LYS A 38 -1.95 -15.42 -4.78
CA LYS A 38 -2.33 -16.72 -4.21
C LYS A 38 -2.22 -16.78 -2.69
N GLU A 39 -1.15 -16.25 -2.11
CA GLU A 39 -0.95 -16.26 -0.67
C GLU A 39 -1.98 -15.36 0.04
N LEU A 40 -2.34 -14.22 -0.57
CA LEU A 40 -3.40 -13.35 -0.07
C LEU A 40 -4.75 -14.06 -0.09
N MET A 41 -5.07 -14.74 -1.20
CA MET A 41 -6.31 -15.49 -1.33
C MET A 41 -6.38 -16.64 -0.31
N GLU A 42 -5.31 -17.43 -0.15
CA GLU A 42 -5.25 -18.50 0.85
C GLU A 42 -5.40 -17.99 2.29
N LEU A 43 -4.80 -16.84 2.62
CA LEU A 43 -5.01 -16.21 3.93
C LEU A 43 -6.46 -15.76 4.13
N SER A 44 -7.04 -15.11 3.12
CA SER A 44 -8.40 -14.61 3.19
C SER A 44 -9.42 -15.75 3.36
N SER A 45 -9.24 -16.87 2.65
CA SER A 45 -10.10 -18.06 2.77
C SER A 45 -9.96 -18.73 4.14
N ARG A 46 -8.74 -18.83 4.69
CA ARG A 46 -8.53 -19.40 6.03
C ARG A 46 -9.16 -18.55 7.12
N LEU A 47 -9.16 -17.23 6.98
CA LEU A 47 -9.75 -16.31 7.95
C LEU A 47 -11.28 -16.42 8.01
N ILE A 48 -11.95 -16.58 6.86
CA ILE A 48 -13.41 -16.71 6.76
C ILE A 48 -13.89 -18.15 7.02
N GLY A 49 -12.97 -19.11 6.96
CA GLY A 49 -13.24 -20.55 7.07
C GLY A 49 -13.56 -21.17 5.73
N GLU A 50 -13.20 -22.46 5.55
CA GLU A 50 -13.39 -23.24 4.31
C GLU A 50 -14.86 -23.41 3.86
N SER A 51 -15.85 -22.85 4.58
CA SER A 51 -17.27 -23.15 4.40
C SER A 51 -18.08 -22.10 3.63
N LEU A 52 -17.52 -20.94 3.28
CA LEU A 52 -18.26 -19.93 2.51
C LEU A 52 -17.94 -20.06 1.02
N PRO A 53 -18.96 -20.14 0.12
CA PRO A 53 -18.69 -20.20 -1.30
C PRO A 53 -17.85 -18.98 -1.69
N THR A 54 -16.88 -19.22 -2.55
CA THR A 54 -15.93 -18.30 -3.21
C THR A 54 -16.61 -17.19 -4.05
N THR A 55 -17.83 -16.80 -3.70
CA THR A 55 -18.71 -15.95 -4.50
C THR A 55 -18.29 -14.48 -4.44
N ASP A 56 -17.53 -14.05 -3.44
CA ASP A 56 -16.98 -12.69 -3.39
C ASP A 56 -15.54 -12.65 -2.84
N GLN A 57 -14.58 -12.83 -3.74
CA GLN A 57 -13.15 -12.78 -3.44
C GLN A 57 -12.73 -11.42 -2.85
N LEU A 58 -13.38 -10.33 -3.28
CA LEU A 58 -13.09 -8.99 -2.78
C LEU A 58 -13.59 -8.83 -1.35
N ALA A 59 -14.75 -9.38 -1.00
CA ALA A 59 -15.20 -9.43 0.39
C ALA A 59 -14.23 -10.23 1.28
N CYS A 60 -13.64 -11.31 0.75
CA CYS A 60 -12.64 -12.08 1.48
C CYS A 60 -11.38 -11.27 1.77
N ILE A 61 -10.86 -10.58 0.75
CA ILE A 61 -9.72 -9.68 0.90
C ILE A 61 -10.08 -8.57 1.89
N GLN A 62 -11.28 -7.99 1.82
CA GLN A 62 -11.70 -6.93 2.74
C GLN A 62 -11.72 -7.41 4.20
N ALA A 63 -12.23 -8.60 4.47
CA ALA A 63 -12.19 -9.17 5.82
C ALA A 63 -10.75 -9.35 6.34
N LEU A 64 -9.82 -9.74 5.46
CA LEU A 64 -8.39 -9.83 5.82
C LEU A 64 -7.77 -8.45 6.10
N ARG A 65 -8.13 -7.44 5.30
CA ARG A 65 -7.71 -6.05 5.56
C ARG A 65 -8.24 -5.55 6.90
N ASP A 66 -9.48 -5.86 7.24
CA ASP A 66 -10.11 -5.50 8.52
C ASP A 66 -9.45 -6.23 9.70
N HIS A 67 -9.04 -7.48 9.51
CA HIS A 67 -8.23 -8.22 10.47
C HIS A 67 -6.90 -7.51 10.72
N TRP A 68 -6.10 -7.21 9.69
CA TRP A 68 -4.83 -6.50 9.88
C TRP A 68 -5.01 -5.10 10.47
N ARG A 69 -6.10 -4.40 10.11
CA ARG A 69 -6.44 -3.09 10.66
C ARG A 69 -6.68 -3.16 12.16
N SER A 70 -7.34 -4.20 12.66
CA SER A 70 -7.74 -4.33 14.08
C SER A 70 -6.73 -5.10 14.95
N SER A 71 -5.91 -5.96 14.36
CA SER A 71 -4.94 -6.78 15.08
C SER A 71 -3.81 -5.97 15.72
N PRO A 72 -3.39 -6.31 16.96
CA PRO A 72 -2.13 -5.81 17.50
C PRO A 72 -0.95 -6.49 16.81
N SER A 73 0.22 -5.83 16.80
CA SER A 73 1.43 -6.35 16.15
C SER A 73 1.85 -7.73 16.66
N SER A 74 1.58 -8.04 17.94
CA SER A 74 1.86 -9.34 18.56
C SER A 74 0.99 -10.50 18.06
N SER A 75 -0.15 -10.20 17.42
CA SER A 75 -1.09 -11.21 16.92
C SER A 75 -0.90 -11.52 15.44
N ILE A 76 -0.11 -10.73 14.72
CA ILE A 76 0.19 -10.98 13.31
C ILE A 76 1.13 -12.18 13.20
N GLN A 77 0.74 -13.17 12.42
CA GLN A 77 1.53 -14.36 12.20
C GLN A 77 2.61 -14.11 11.14
N LEU A 78 3.73 -14.85 11.23
CA LEU A 78 4.85 -14.69 10.30
C LEU A 78 4.45 -14.90 8.83
N GLN A 79 3.53 -15.84 8.58
CA GLN A 79 2.99 -16.12 7.24
C GLN A 79 2.18 -14.96 6.65
N GLU A 80 1.70 -14.03 7.48
CA GLU A 80 0.92 -12.88 7.04
C GLU A 80 1.79 -11.71 6.60
N LEU A 81 3.05 -11.64 7.05
CA LEU A 81 3.91 -10.47 6.80
C LEU A 81 4.19 -10.25 5.31
N GLY A 82 4.37 -11.31 4.54
CA GLY A 82 4.58 -11.23 3.09
C GLY A 82 3.38 -10.61 2.38
N PRO A 83 2.19 -11.24 2.49
CA PRO A 83 0.95 -10.72 1.92
C PRO A 83 0.58 -9.32 2.43
N LEU A 84 0.76 -9.04 3.73
CA LEU A 84 0.51 -7.73 4.32
C LEU A 84 1.40 -6.64 3.69
N LEU A 85 2.71 -6.88 3.57
CA LEU A 85 3.63 -5.91 2.96
C LEU A 85 3.28 -5.63 1.50
N ARG A 86 2.95 -6.68 0.73
CA ARG A 86 2.55 -6.54 -0.67
C ARG A 86 1.24 -5.77 -0.80
N ASP A 87 0.25 -6.05 0.06
CA ASP A 87 -1.01 -5.34 0.04
C ASP A 87 -0.85 -3.87 0.45
N TYR A 88 -0.01 -3.58 1.44
CA TYR A 88 0.39 -2.22 1.79
C TYR A 88 0.97 -1.46 0.59
N GLN A 89 1.90 -2.06 -0.15
CA GLN A 89 2.48 -1.46 -1.36
C GLN A 89 1.44 -1.26 -2.46
N ARG A 90 0.55 -2.24 -2.62
CA ARG A 90 -0.54 -2.19 -3.61
C ARG A 90 -1.49 -1.03 -3.33
N LEU A 91 -1.87 -0.80 -2.07
CA LEU A 91 -2.72 0.34 -1.67
C LEU A 91 -2.06 1.69 -1.97
N ILE A 92 -0.76 1.82 -1.73
CA ILE A 92 0.00 3.04 -2.06
C ILE A 92 -0.02 3.30 -3.56
N ILE A 93 0.30 2.30 -4.37
CA ILE A 93 0.36 2.44 -5.83
C ILE A 93 -1.02 2.77 -6.39
N ARG A 94 -2.06 2.05 -5.94
CA ARG A 94 -3.43 2.29 -6.39
C ARG A 94 -3.85 3.74 -6.16
N ARG A 95 -3.56 4.28 -4.99
CA ARG A 95 -3.85 5.67 -4.67
C ARG A 95 -3.00 6.67 -5.45
N PHE A 96 -1.73 6.35 -5.75
CA PHE A 96 -0.91 7.15 -6.65
C PHE A 96 -1.51 7.21 -8.06
N VAL A 97 -2.01 6.09 -8.58
CA VAL A 97 -2.67 6.03 -9.90
C VAL A 97 -4.01 6.79 -9.90
N GLU A 98 -4.81 6.66 -8.84
CA GLU A 98 -6.07 7.39 -8.68
C GLU A 98 -5.88 8.90 -8.48
N SER A 99 -4.76 9.30 -7.86
CA SER A 99 -4.40 10.69 -7.59
C SER A 99 -2.90 10.94 -7.78
N PRO A 100 -2.44 11.13 -9.03
CA PRO A 100 -1.02 11.34 -9.32
C PRO A 100 -0.60 12.74 -8.86
N SER A 101 -0.28 12.86 -7.57
CA SER A 101 0.23 14.08 -6.96
C SER A 101 1.68 13.86 -6.51
N PRO A 102 2.61 14.78 -6.81
CA PRO A 102 3.97 14.74 -6.25
C PRO A 102 3.96 14.73 -4.72
N ALA A 103 3.04 15.48 -4.12
CA ALA A 103 2.84 15.53 -2.67
C ALA A 103 2.43 14.17 -2.07
N PHE A 104 1.91 13.24 -2.89
CA PHE A 104 1.59 11.88 -2.46
C PHE A 104 2.83 11.01 -2.27
N LEU A 105 3.86 11.22 -3.11
CA LEU A 105 5.16 10.54 -2.98
C LEU A 105 6.04 11.19 -1.92
N GLU A 106 5.85 12.49 -1.67
CA GLU A 106 6.56 13.24 -0.63
C GLU A 106 6.08 12.93 0.80
N ARG A 107 5.01 12.14 0.98
CA ARG A 107 4.61 11.79 2.34
C ARG A 107 5.68 10.89 2.97
N GLU A 108 6.39 11.45 3.95
CA GLU A 108 7.40 10.80 4.79
C GLU A 108 6.82 9.69 5.71
N ASP A 109 5.52 9.43 5.60
CA ASP A 109 4.75 8.46 6.38
C ASP A 109 4.72 7.07 5.76
N ARG A 110 5.52 6.80 4.72
CA ARG A 110 5.57 5.49 4.01
C ARG A 110 6.95 4.88 4.02
N ARG A 111 7.49 4.73 5.21
CA ARG A 111 8.91 4.39 5.40
C ARG A 111 9.22 2.99 4.91
N LEU A 112 8.24 2.11 4.85
CA LEU A 112 8.42 0.69 4.54
C LEU A 112 8.13 0.33 3.08
N PHE A 113 7.72 1.30 2.25
CA PHE A 113 7.37 1.04 0.83
C PHE A 113 8.54 0.49 0.01
N HIS A 114 9.77 0.89 0.32
CA HIS A 114 10.97 0.48 -0.39
C HIS A 114 11.41 -0.98 -0.13
N LEU A 115 10.79 -1.68 0.81
CA LEU A 115 11.13 -3.06 1.14
C LEU A 115 10.68 -4.02 0.04
N LYS A 116 11.54 -4.97 -0.35
CA LYS A 116 11.26 -5.91 -1.46
C LYS A 116 10.42 -7.10 -1.02
N ASN A 117 10.57 -7.54 0.22
CA ASN A 117 9.88 -8.70 0.76
C ASN A 117 9.90 -8.68 2.31
N ALA A 118 9.11 -9.58 2.91
CA ALA A 118 8.96 -9.65 4.36
C ALA A 118 10.22 -10.10 5.11
N SER A 119 11.23 -10.70 4.46
CA SER A 119 12.47 -11.04 5.17
C SER A 119 13.31 -9.81 5.52
N GLN A 120 12.98 -8.64 4.94
CA GLN A 120 13.58 -7.36 5.29
C GLN A 120 12.84 -6.62 6.41
N LEU A 121 11.65 -7.09 6.82
CA LEU A 121 10.93 -6.51 7.96
C LEU A 121 11.57 -6.99 9.27
N ARG A 122 11.96 -6.03 10.12
CA ARG A 122 12.34 -6.30 11.51
C ARG A 122 11.08 -6.36 12.37
N MET A 123 11.17 -7.00 13.54
CA MET A 123 10.02 -7.06 14.45
C MET A 123 9.52 -5.67 14.86
N ASP A 124 10.44 -4.71 15.02
CA ASP A 124 10.11 -3.32 15.36
C ASP A 124 9.44 -2.57 14.19
N ASP A 125 9.55 -3.07 12.96
CA ASP A 125 8.90 -2.48 11.79
C ASP A 125 7.42 -2.90 11.68
N ILE A 126 7.03 -4.03 12.28
CA ILE A 126 5.63 -4.53 12.24
C ILE A 126 4.62 -3.51 12.79
N PRO A 127 4.79 -2.94 14.00
CA PRO A 127 3.85 -1.92 14.50
C PRO A 127 3.82 -0.67 13.62
N ILE A 128 4.95 -0.30 13.00
CA ILE A 128 5.03 0.83 12.08
C ILE A 128 4.22 0.52 10.82
N LEU A 129 4.44 -0.65 10.21
CA LEU A 129 3.70 -1.12 9.03
C LEU A 129 2.20 -1.10 9.27
N LEU A 130 1.73 -1.66 10.38
CA LEU A 130 0.31 -1.66 10.72
C LEU A 130 -0.24 -0.24 10.95
N GLY A 131 0.56 0.65 11.54
CA GLY A 131 0.20 2.06 11.72
C GLY A 131 0.01 2.79 10.40
N GLU A 132 0.98 2.68 9.49
CA GLU A 132 0.89 3.27 8.14
C GLU A 132 -0.27 2.64 7.34
N TYR A 133 -0.43 1.31 7.43
CA TYR A 133 -1.50 0.57 6.77
C TYR A 133 -2.90 1.02 7.18
N ARG A 134 -3.14 1.24 8.48
CA ARG A 134 -4.41 1.78 8.98
C ARG A 134 -4.74 3.16 8.41
N THR A 135 -3.74 4.01 8.23
CA THR A 135 -3.90 5.35 7.65
C THR A 135 -4.33 5.24 6.18
N LEU A 136 -3.72 4.31 5.43
CA LEU A 136 -4.08 4.05 4.03
C LEU A 136 -5.53 3.58 3.88
N LEU A 137 -6.02 2.73 4.79
CA LEU A 137 -7.40 2.23 4.79
C LEU A 137 -8.45 3.22 5.32
N SER A 138 -8.04 4.31 5.95
CA SER A 138 -8.95 5.30 6.55
C SER A 138 -9.22 6.51 5.64
N THR A 139 -8.58 6.56 4.48
CA THR A 139 -8.65 7.66 3.50
C THR A 139 -9.40 7.22 2.25
#